data_AF-A0A353QZX1-F1
#
_entry.id   AF-A0A353QZX1-F1
#
_cell.length_a   1.000
_cell.length_b   1.000
_cell.length_c   1.000
_cell.angle_alpha   90.00
_cell.angle_beta   90.00
_cell.angle_gamma   90.00
#
_symmetry.space_group_name_H-M   'P 1'
#
loop_
_entity.id
_entity.type
_entity.pdbx_description
1 polymer ?
#
loop_
_entity_poly.entity_id
_entity_poly.type
_entity_poly.pdbx_seq_one_letter_code
_entity_poly.pdbx_strand_id
1 'polypeptide(L)' 'KIHDHSPFYLILDGQVEIKIADAPVGHAPLETLGKGDAVGWSWFLPPHRWHFDAVARVPTRVLAFDADCLRQA' A
#
# COMPACT_ATOMS: atom_id res chain seq x y z
N LYS A 1 10.33 2.73 -7.87
CA LYS A 1 10.75 1.29 -8.03
C LYS A 1 9.50 0.40 -8.17
N ILE A 2 9.32 -0.35 -9.26
CA ILE A 2 8.21 -1.31 -9.38
C ILE A 2 8.56 -2.51 -8.49
N HIS A 3 7.69 -2.84 -7.53
CA HIS A 3 7.86 -4.02 -6.68
C HIS A 3 7.33 -5.24 -7.46
N ASP A 4 8.11 -6.31 -7.56
CA ASP A 4 7.72 -7.56 -8.25
C ASP A 4 6.51 -8.25 -7.60
N HIS A 5 6.18 -7.86 -6.36
CA HIS A 5 4.99 -8.30 -5.65
C HIS A 5 4.09 -7.12 -5.36
N SER A 6 2.82 -7.24 -5.72
CA SER A 6 1.81 -6.24 -5.39
C SER A 6 1.49 -6.32 -3.91
N PRO A 7 1.81 -5.28 -3.12
CA PRO A 7 1.54 -5.33 -1.68
C PRO A 7 0.03 -5.36 -1.42
N PHE A 8 -0.43 -6.21 -0.52
CA PHE A 8 -1.75 -6.10 0.07
C PHE A 8 -1.65 -6.21 1.59
N TYR A 9 -2.02 -5.15 2.29
CA TYR A 9 -1.95 -5.09 3.74
C TYR A 9 -3.25 -4.56 4.33
N LEU A 10 -3.65 -5.10 5.49
CA LEU A 10 -4.69 -4.50 6.33
C LEU A 10 -4.05 -3.86 7.56
N ILE A 11 -4.35 -2.58 7.80
CA ILE A 11 -3.82 -1.86 8.95
C ILE A 11 -4.62 -2.24 10.21
N LEU A 12 -3.95 -2.86 11.18
CA LEU A 12 -4.54 -3.21 12.47
C LEU A 12 -4.44 -2.06 13.47
N ASP A 13 -3.38 -1.27 13.38
CA ASP A 13 -3.10 -0.10 14.20
C ASP A 13 -2.01 0.77 13.55
N GLY A 14 -2.01 2.07 13.82
CA GLY A 14 -1.06 3.04 13.27
C GLY A 14 -1.56 3.78 12.02
N GLN A 15 -0.62 4.32 11.24
CA GLN A 15 -0.91 5.20 10.10
C GLN A 15 0.11 4.99 8.96
N VAL A 16 -0.39 4.97 7.73
CA VAL A 16 0.38 4.81 6.51
C VAL A 16 0.01 5.91 5.52
N GLU A 17 1.00 6.62 5.00
CA GLU A 17 0.79 7.54 3.88
C GLU A 17 1.05 6.86 2.55
N ILE A 18 0.15 7.12 1.60
CA ILE A 18 0.29 6.73 0.19
C ILE A 18 0.81 7.94 -0.57
N LYS A 19 1.89 7.75 -1.32
CA LYS A 19 2.48 8.79 -2.16
C LYS A 19 2.82 8.26 -3.54
N ILE A 20 2.94 9.18 -4.50
CA ILE A 20 3.44 8.86 -5.83
C ILE A 20 4.86 8.32 -5.68
N ALA A 21 5.13 7.16 -6.30
CA ALA A 21 6.47 6.59 -6.32
C ALA A 21 7.45 7.57 -6.97
N ASP A 22 8.66 7.67 -6.38
CA ASP A 22 9.73 8.53 -6.89
C ASP A 22 9.38 10.05 -6.87
N ALA A 23 8.35 10.45 -6.12
CA ALA A 23 8.00 11.86 -5.95
C ALA A 23 9.12 12.66 -5.26
N PRO A 24 9.35 13.93 -5.67
CA PRO A 24 10.31 14.81 -5.02
C PRO A 24 10.03 15.01 -3.52
N VAL A 25 11.08 15.35 -2.77
CA VAL A 25 10.96 15.75 -1.36
C VAL A 25 10.02 16.95 -1.24
N GLY A 26 9.05 16.87 -0.33
CA GLY A 26 8.06 17.93 -0.09
C GLY A 26 6.74 17.78 -0.84
N HIS A 27 6.57 16.74 -1.66
CA HIS A 27 5.26 16.41 -2.21
C HIS A 27 4.29 15.95 -1.10
N ALA A 28 3.08 16.50 -1.12
CA ALA A 28 2.01 16.07 -0.24
C ALA A 28 1.62 14.60 -0.56
N PRO A 29 1.28 13.80 0.47
CA PRO A 29 0.74 12.47 0.25
C PRO A 29 -0.57 12.56 -0.53
N LEU A 30 -0.87 11.49 -1.28
CA LEU A 30 -2.18 11.34 -1.94
C LEU A 30 -3.27 11.09 -0.91
N GLU A 31 -2.96 10.23 0.06
CA GLU A 31 -3.90 9.81 1.09
C GLU A 31 -3.13 9.33 2.32
N THR A 32 -3.77 9.42 3.47
CA THR A 32 -3.29 8.87 4.72
C THR A 32 -4.29 7.85 5.25
N LEU A 33 -3.85 6.60 5.31
CA LEU A 33 -4.63 5.44 5.74
C LEU A 33 -4.38 5.13 7.22
N GLY A 34 -5.41 4.67 7.91
CA GLY A 34 -5.39 4.31 9.32
C GLY A 34 -5.92 2.91 9.60
N LYS A 35 -6.23 2.64 10.86
CA LYS A 35 -6.77 1.35 11.31
C LYS A 35 -8.03 0.97 10.53
N GLY A 36 -8.04 -0.26 9.99
CA GLY A 36 -9.14 -0.82 9.20
C GLY A 36 -8.96 -0.61 7.69
N ASP A 37 -8.07 0.27 7.27
CA ASP A 37 -7.84 0.54 5.85
C ASP A 37 -6.89 -0.48 5.22
N ALA A 38 -7.07 -0.69 3.92
CA ALA A 38 -6.24 -1.59 3.13
C ALA A 38 -5.23 -0.82 2.28
N VAL A 39 -3.96 -1.17 2.40
CA VAL A 39 -2.90 -0.68 1.51
C VAL A 39 -2.82 -1.58 0.29
N GLY A 40 -2.71 -0.97 -0.89
CA GLY A 40 -2.35 -1.69 -2.10
C GLY A 40 -3.51 -2.30 -2.89
N TRP A 41 -4.74 -2.30 -2.37
CA TRP A 41 -5.90 -2.93 -3.02
C TRP A 41 -6.11 -2.59 -4.52
N SER A 42 -5.63 -1.45 -5.00
CA SER A 42 -5.78 -1.06 -6.41
C SER A 42 -5.07 -2.00 -7.40
N TRP A 43 -4.16 -2.88 -6.98
CA TRP A 43 -3.62 -3.93 -7.85
C TRP A 43 -4.65 -5.00 -8.23
N PHE A 44 -5.80 -5.11 -7.58
CA PHE A 44 -6.82 -6.09 -7.98
C PHE A 44 -7.30 -5.87 -9.43
N LEU A 45 -7.15 -4.65 -9.95
CA LEU A 45 -7.50 -4.30 -11.32
C LEU A 45 -6.30 -4.51 -12.28
N PRO A 46 -6.52 -5.06 -13.49
CA PRO A 46 -5.49 -5.11 -14.53
C PRO A 46 -4.88 -3.72 -14.78
N PRO A 47 -3.54 -3.58 -14.97
CA PRO A 47 -2.54 -4.62 -15.21
C PRO A 47 -1.91 -5.21 -13.93
N HIS A 48 -2.61 -5.17 -12.79
CA HIS A 48 -2.16 -5.69 -11.50
C HIS A 48 -0.90 -5.06 -10.92
N ARG A 49 -0.66 -3.79 -11.28
CA ARG A 49 0.47 -3.03 -10.80
C ARG A 49 0.04 -2.04 -9.75
N TRP A 50 0.86 -1.92 -8.73
CA TRP A 50 0.74 -0.86 -7.74
C TRP A 50 1.93 0.11 -7.90
N HIS A 51 1.63 1.36 -8.29
CA HIS A 51 2.63 2.38 -8.67
C HIS A 51 2.91 3.41 -7.57
N PHE A 52 2.52 3.12 -6.33
CA PHE A 52 2.66 4.04 -5.21
C PHE A 52 3.71 3.54 -4.24
N ASP A 53 4.20 4.44 -3.40
CA ASP A 53 4.92 4.06 -2.19
C ASP A 53 3.97 4.16 -1.00
N ALA A 54 4.15 3.27 -0.02
CA ALA A 54 3.53 3.35 1.30
C ALA A 54 4.61 3.61 2.35
N VAL A 55 4.36 4.58 3.23
CA VAL A 55 5.29 4.94 4.30
C VAL A 55 4.55 4.95 5.63
N ALA A 56 4.97 4.12 6.56
CA ALA A 56 4.50 4.19 7.94
C ALA A 56 5.01 5.49 8.59
N ARG A 57 4.11 6.28 9.16
CA ARG A 57 4.44 7.56 9.83
C ARG A 57 4.63 7.41 11.34
N VAL A 58 4.06 6.36 11.89
CA VAL A 58 4.11 5.97 13.30
C VAL A 58 4.38 4.47 13.38
N PRO A 59 4.65 3.89 14.57
CA PRO A 59 4.62 2.46 14.73
C PRO A 59 3.29 1.90 14.22
N THR A 60 3.36 1.07 13.18
CA THR A 60 2.18 0.57 12.46
C THR A 60 2.22 -0.95 12.45
N ARG A 61 1.10 -1.58 12.79
CA ARG A 61 0.92 -3.02 12.73
C ARG A 61 -0.03 -3.37 11.61
N VAL A 62 0.38 -4.31 10.77
CA VAL A 62 -0.40 -4.75 9.60
C VAL A 62 -0.52 -6.27 9.54
N LEU A 63 -1.57 -6.75 8.87
CA LEU A 63 -1.59 -8.10 8.30
C LEU A 63 -1.11 -8.02 6.86
N ALA A 64 -0.15 -8.88 6.50
CA ALA A 64 0.34 -9.03 5.14
C ALA A 64 -0.36 -10.20 4.46
N PHE A 65 -0.82 -9.97 3.23
CA PHE A 65 -1.47 -10.98 2.42
C PHE A 65 -0.65 -11.23 1.16
N ASP A 66 -0.67 -12.48 0.72
CA ASP A 66 -0.12 -12.87 -0.56
C ASP A 66 -1.11 -12.46 -1.67
N ALA A 67 -0.71 -11.49 -2.49
CA ALA A 67 -1.54 -10.98 -3.57
C ALA A 67 -1.75 -12.00 -4.70
N ASP A 68 -0.81 -12.92 -4.93
CA ASP A 68 -0.95 -13.95 -5.95
C ASP A 68 -1.95 -15.01 -5.50
N CYS A 69 -1.91 -15.43 -4.23
CA CYS A 69 -2.90 -16.32 -3.64
C CYS A 69 -4.31 -15.72 -3.69
N LEU A 70 -4.46 -14.43 -3.35
CA LEU A 70 -5.77 -13.76 -3.36
C LEU A 70 -6.36 -13.59 -4.76
N ARG A 71 -5.54 -13.55 -5.81
CA ARG A 71 -6.02 -13.50 -7.20
C ARG A 71 -6.65 -14.82 -7.66
N GLN A 72 -6.27 -15.92 -7.02
CA GLN A 72 -6.71 -17.27 -7.38
C GLN A 72 -7.91 -17.76 -6.54
N ALA A 73 -8.30 -17.01 -5.51
CA ALA A 73 -9.45 -17.31 -4.65
C ALA A 73 -10.77 -16.80 -5.28
#